data_AF-A0A948RBY1-F1
#
_entry.id   AF-A0A948RBY1-F1
#
_cell.length_a   1.000
_cell.length_b   1.000
_cell.length_c   1.000
_cell.angle_alpha   90.00
_cell.angle_beta   90.00
_cell.angle_gamma   90.00
#
_symmetry.space_group_name_H-M   'P 1'
#
loop_
_entity.id
_entity.type
_entity.pdbx_description
1 polymer ?
#
loop_
_entity_poly.entity_id
_entity_poly.type
_entity_poly.pdbx_seq_one_letter_code
_entity_poly.pdbx_strand_id
1 'polypeptide(L)'
;MSKYIATRAMRGAHALVTEAELMLNKALAEKGPDAKVSFPNTAYYLPTILAMTGQQVETLGQLQAALEHARGLLHPIPSENKWTPYLGETLDSGMATLFAAETIEAIRFVYGLQPEPLPGFHLAGGTSYGSANGDGHLNGPIDDIQLRSWGIQLVDGRMPGFAAIVGCAKSNEVAVKIVRELQKRNILTFLCGNVNGRSIIHQLQEEGVELGYDTYTVPFGTDTISAIYPLGFAARSGLTFGGLKPAMAREILMYNKERVFAFVLALGEVDDLKYAAAAGAINFGFPVIADTVIPEIL
;
A
#
# COMPACT_ATOMS: atom_id res chain seq x y z
N MET A 1 -22.69 4.36 10.34
CA MET A 1 -21.76 4.82 9.28
C MET A 1 -21.28 6.23 9.50
N SER A 2 -19.98 6.40 9.73
CA SER A 2 -19.39 7.69 10.06
C SER A 2 -19.24 8.59 8.83
N LYS A 3 -20.04 9.68 8.78
CA LYS A 3 -19.87 10.76 7.81
C LYS A 3 -18.47 11.37 7.87
N TYR A 4 -17.91 11.49 9.07
CA TYR A 4 -16.57 12.03 9.25
C TYR A 4 -15.51 11.22 8.48
N ILE A 5 -15.57 9.90 8.56
CA ILE A 5 -14.67 9.01 7.81
C ILE A 5 -14.89 9.16 6.31
N ALA A 6 -16.15 9.09 5.86
CA ALA A 6 -16.48 9.22 4.44
C ALA A 6 -15.94 10.54 3.86
N THR A 7 -16.23 11.66 4.51
CA THR A 7 -15.74 12.98 4.09
C THR A 7 -14.21 13.05 4.02
N ARG A 8 -13.50 12.52 5.03
CA ARG A 8 -12.04 12.54 5.09
C ARG A 8 -11.41 11.65 4.02
N ALA A 9 -11.90 10.42 3.85
CA ALA A 9 -11.44 9.49 2.84
C ALA A 9 -11.67 10.01 1.42
N MET A 10 -12.86 10.55 1.14
CA MET A 10 -13.18 11.11 -0.18
C MET A 10 -12.34 12.34 -0.47
N ARG A 11 -12.13 13.23 0.50
CA ARG A 11 -11.25 14.40 0.33
C ARG A 11 -9.79 13.99 0.07
N GLY A 12 -9.28 12.98 0.80
CA GLY A 12 -7.95 12.42 0.57
C GLY A 12 -7.81 11.78 -0.82
N ALA A 13 -8.82 11.04 -1.28
CA ALA A 13 -8.84 10.44 -2.60
C ALA A 13 -8.80 11.49 -3.72
N HIS A 14 -9.63 12.53 -3.63
CA HIS A 14 -9.62 13.64 -4.59
C HIS A 14 -8.25 14.34 -4.65
N ALA A 15 -7.64 14.59 -3.48
CA ALA A 15 -6.32 15.21 -3.40
C ALA A 15 -5.24 14.34 -4.05
N LEU A 16 -5.18 13.05 -3.73
CA LEU A 16 -4.15 12.15 -4.24
C LEU A 16 -4.29 11.88 -5.75
N VAL A 17 -5.52 11.70 -6.26
CA VAL A 17 -5.76 11.55 -7.70
C VAL A 17 -5.31 12.79 -8.45
N THR A 18 -5.62 13.99 -7.93
CA THR A 18 -5.17 15.25 -8.53
C THR A 18 -3.65 15.36 -8.51
N GLU A 19 -3.00 14.99 -7.40
CA GLU A 19 -1.52 14.97 -7.30
C GLU A 19 -0.91 13.99 -8.31
N ALA A 20 -1.46 12.78 -8.43
CA ALA A 20 -0.99 11.77 -9.37
C ALA A 20 -1.09 12.25 -10.82
N GLU A 21 -2.16 12.95 -11.19
CA GLU A 21 -2.31 13.56 -12.53
C GLU A 21 -1.29 14.65 -12.80
N LEU A 22 -1.04 15.54 -11.82
CA LEU A 22 -0.03 16.58 -11.94
C LEU A 22 1.37 15.97 -12.10
N MET A 23 1.69 14.95 -11.31
CA MET A 23 2.95 14.22 -11.40
C MET A 23 3.09 13.49 -12.74
N LEU A 24 2.02 12.85 -13.23
CA LEU A 24 2.04 12.14 -14.50
C LEU A 24 2.24 13.11 -15.66
N ASN A 25 1.51 14.22 -15.69
CA ASN A 25 1.65 15.25 -16.73
C ASN A 25 3.07 15.80 -16.78
N LYS A 26 3.68 16.05 -15.61
CA LYS A 26 5.09 16.45 -15.51
C LYS A 26 6.03 15.37 -16.04
N ALA A 27 5.84 14.11 -15.64
CA ALA A 27 6.65 12.99 -16.10
C ALA A 27 6.56 12.75 -17.61
N LEU A 28 5.36 12.88 -18.18
CA LEU A 28 5.15 12.80 -19.63
C LEU A 28 5.88 13.92 -20.37
N ALA A 29 5.87 15.14 -19.84
CA ALA A 29 6.59 16.27 -20.43
C ALA A 29 8.12 16.11 -20.35
N GLU A 30 8.65 15.57 -19.25
CA GLU A 30 10.09 15.46 -19.02
C GLU A 30 10.73 14.19 -19.61
N LYS A 31 10.03 13.05 -19.55
CA LYS A 31 10.56 11.73 -19.94
C LYS A 31 9.94 11.18 -21.22
N GLY A 32 8.82 11.74 -21.66
CA GLY A 32 8.06 11.26 -22.80
C GLY A 32 7.14 10.07 -22.46
N PRO A 33 6.14 9.79 -23.31
CA PRO A 33 5.15 8.72 -23.08
C PRO A 33 5.75 7.32 -23.15
N ASP A 34 6.86 7.13 -23.87
CA ASP A 34 7.51 5.83 -24.09
C ASP A 34 8.48 5.42 -22.97
N ALA A 35 8.67 6.27 -21.96
CA ALA A 35 9.52 5.94 -20.82
C ALA A 35 8.97 4.69 -20.10
N LYS A 36 9.84 3.69 -19.92
CA LYS A 36 9.47 2.40 -19.33
C LYS A 36 9.08 2.55 -17.87
N VAL A 37 8.02 1.87 -17.49
CA VAL A 37 7.50 1.73 -16.13
C VAL A 37 7.53 0.25 -15.77
N SER A 38 8.20 -0.10 -14.68
CA SER A 38 8.21 -1.45 -14.14
C SER A 38 8.57 -1.42 -12.67
N PHE A 39 7.88 -2.24 -11.87
CA PHE A 39 8.41 -2.64 -10.57
C PHE A 39 9.49 -3.72 -10.75
N PRO A 40 10.42 -3.85 -9.80
CA PRO A 40 11.48 -4.86 -9.82
C PRO A 40 10.90 -6.28 -9.77
N ASN A 41 11.47 -7.19 -10.56
CA ASN A 41 11.30 -8.65 -10.44
C ASN A 41 9.84 -9.12 -10.32
N THR A 42 8.93 -8.50 -11.06
CA THR A 42 7.51 -8.85 -11.12
C THR A 42 7.05 -9.14 -12.54
N ALA A 43 6.24 -10.18 -12.71
CA ALA A 43 5.51 -10.48 -13.94
C ALA A 43 4.10 -9.85 -13.95
N TYR A 44 3.72 -9.14 -12.89
CA TYR A 44 2.40 -8.56 -12.68
C TYR A 44 2.35 -7.05 -12.90
N TYR A 45 3.26 -6.48 -13.71
CA TYR A 45 3.27 -5.07 -14.09
C TYR A 45 3.15 -4.15 -12.85
N LEU A 46 2.08 -3.34 -12.80
CA LEU A 46 1.59 -2.65 -11.62
C LEU A 46 0.47 -3.50 -10.99
N PRO A 47 0.74 -4.22 -9.89
CA PRO A 47 -0.11 -5.27 -9.36
C PRO A 47 -1.57 -4.92 -9.14
N THR A 48 -1.85 -3.75 -8.56
CA THR A 48 -3.19 -3.35 -8.13
C THR A 48 -4.02 -2.92 -9.33
N ILE A 49 -3.45 -2.10 -10.21
CA ILE A 49 -4.02 -1.71 -11.50
C ILE A 49 -4.29 -2.97 -12.34
N LEU A 50 -3.31 -3.85 -12.52
CA LEU A 50 -3.47 -5.08 -13.28
C LEU A 50 -4.60 -5.95 -12.70
N ALA A 51 -4.60 -6.18 -11.39
CA ALA A 51 -5.60 -7.02 -10.74
C ALA A 51 -7.02 -6.49 -10.95
N MET A 52 -7.23 -5.18 -10.78
CA MET A 52 -8.57 -4.58 -10.80
C MET A 52 -9.06 -4.26 -12.21
N THR A 53 -8.20 -3.80 -13.11
CA THR A 53 -8.60 -3.31 -14.45
C THR A 53 -8.15 -4.21 -15.59
N GLY A 54 -7.18 -5.09 -15.36
CA GLY A 54 -6.56 -5.91 -16.40
C GLY A 54 -5.53 -5.16 -17.25
N GLN A 55 -5.26 -3.88 -16.96
CA GLN A 55 -4.32 -3.07 -17.72
C GLN A 55 -2.88 -3.50 -17.42
N GLN A 56 -2.15 -3.85 -18.48
CA GLN A 56 -0.73 -4.14 -18.44
C GLN A 56 0.03 -2.84 -18.72
N VAL A 57 0.49 -2.18 -17.65
CA VAL A 57 1.22 -0.91 -17.74
C VAL A 57 2.72 -1.18 -17.84
N GLU A 58 3.30 -0.79 -18.97
CA GLU A 58 4.72 -0.90 -19.31
C GLU A 58 5.36 0.46 -19.58
N THR A 59 4.58 1.50 -19.87
CA THR A 59 5.08 2.85 -20.18
C THR A 59 4.32 3.95 -19.45
N LEU A 60 4.94 5.12 -19.31
CA LEU A 60 4.31 6.29 -18.69
C LEU A 60 3.00 6.69 -19.37
N GLY A 61 2.92 6.62 -20.71
CA GLY A 61 1.71 6.97 -21.45
C GLY A 61 0.49 6.13 -21.06
N GLN A 62 0.71 4.86 -20.70
CA GLN A 62 -0.36 3.93 -20.33
C GLN A 62 -0.96 4.22 -18.94
N LEU A 63 -0.26 4.96 -18.08
CA LEU A 63 -0.77 5.37 -16.76
C LEU A 63 -1.96 6.33 -16.86
N GLN A 64 -2.13 7.04 -17.99
CA GLN A 64 -3.27 7.96 -18.19
C GLN A 64 -4.60 7.21 -18.06
N ALA A 65 -4.72 6.05 -18.69
CA ALA A 65 -5.94 5.24 -18.65
C ALA A 65 -6.25 4.71 -17.23
N ALA A 66 -5.22 4.46 -16.42
CA ALA A 66 -5.40 4.06 -15.02
C ALA A 66 -5.91 5.23 -14.16
N LEU A 67 -5.39 6.45 -14.36
CA LEU A 67 -5.87 7.64 -13.67
C LEU A 67 -7.27 8.09 -14.13
N GLU A 68 -7.60 7.94 -15.41
CA GLU A 68 -8.96 8.18 -15.91
C GLU A 68 -9.97 7.25 -15.22
N HIS A 69 -9.59 5.99 -15.04
CA HIS A 69 -10.41 5.05 -14.30
C HIS A 69 -10.53 5.44 -12.81
N ALA A 70 -9.43 5.86 -12.18
CA ALA A 70 -9.44 6.36 -10.81
C ALA A 70 -10.35 7.59 -10.64
N ARG A 71 -10.31 8.53 -11.59
CA ARG A 71 -11.17 9.72 -11.62
C ARG A 71 -12.65 9.35 -11.76
N GLY A 72 -12.98 8.32 -12.53
CA GLY A 72 -14.34 7.82 -12.68
C GLY A 72 -14.95 7.25 -11.39
N LEU A 73 -14.11 6.86 -10.42
CA LEU A 73 -14.51 6.35 -9.10
C LEU A 73 -14.64 7.45 -8.04
N LEU A 74 -14.27 8.69 -8.35
CA LEU A 74 -14.37 9.80 -7.41
C LEU A 74 -15.82 10.32 -7.36
N HIS A 75 -16.40 10.29 -6.16
CA HIS A 75 -17.75 10.81 -5.91
C HIS A 75 -17.70 12.19 -5.23
N PRO A 76 -18.79 12.98 -5.28
CA PRO A 76 -18.88 14.25 -4.56
C PRO A 76 -18.75 14.06 -3.05
N ILE A 77 -18.10 15.01 -2.37
CA ILE A 77 -17.96 14.96 -0.91
C ILE A 77 -19.36 15.02 -0.26
N PRO A 78 -19.63 14.21 0.80
CA PRO A 78 -20.91 14.16 1.48
C PRO A 78 -21.40 15.56 1.90
N SER A 79 -22.63 15.91 1.52
CA SER A 79 -23.25 17.19 1.84
C SER A 79 -23.41 17.40 3.35
N GLU A 80 -23.44 18.64 3.80
CA GLU A 80 -23.74 18.95 5.21
C GLU A 80 -25.16 18.53 5.61
N ASN A 81 -26.14 18.73 4.72
CA ASN A 81 -27.56 18.51 4.96
C ASN A 81 -28.17 17.51 3.94
N LYS A 82 -29.13 16.67 4.40
CA LYS A 82 -29.87 15.63 3.63
C LYS A 82 -28.97 14.61 2.95
N TRP A 83 -28.71 13.51 3.63
CA TRP A 83 -27.54 12.68 3.38
C TRP A 83 -27.96 11.25 2.98
N THR A 84 -27.25 10.63 2.03
CA THR A 84 -27.46 9.26 1.53
C THR A 84 -26.42 8.31 2.13
N PRO A 85 -26.60 6.97 2.11
CA PRO A 85 -25.56 6.04 2.57
C PRO A 85 -24.26 6.19 1.75
N TYR A 86 -23.12 6.32 2.44
CA TYR A 86 -21.83 6.71 1.84
C TYR A 86 -20.82 5.57 1.63
N LEU A 87 -21.17 4.32 1.99
CA LEU A 87 -20.17 3.24 1.99
C LEU A 87 -19.61 2.98 0.62
N GLY A 88 -20.49 2.77 -0.37
CA GLY A 88 -20.08 2.49 -1.74
C GLY A 88 -19.17 3.61 -2.27
N GLU A 89 -19.60 4.86 -2.11
CA GLU A 89 -18.84 6.04 -2.56
C GLU A 89 -17.48 6.18 -1.85
N THR A 90 -17.42 5.87 -0.55
CA THR A 90 -16.19 5.87 0.24
C THR A 90 -15.24 4.76 -0.22
N LEU A 91 -15.77 3.57 -0.50
CA LEU A 91 -15.04 2.42 -0.98
C LEU A 91 -14.51 2.63 -2.40
N ASP A 92 -15.32 3.20 -3.31
CA ASP A 92 -14.89 3.59 -4.66
C ASP A 92 -13.75 4.62 -4.58
N SER A 93 -13.90 5.62 -3.70
CA SER A 93 -12.84 6.62 -3.45
C SER A 93 -11.57 5.97 -2.87
N GLY A 94 -11.72 4.97 -2.01
CA GLY A 94 -10.62 4.14 -1.54
C GLY A 94 -9.88 3.43 -2.68
N MET A 95 -10.62 2.83 -3.62
CA MET A 95 -10.02 2.19 -4.81
C MET A 95 -9.33 3.20 -5.73
N ALA A 96 -9.93 4.38 -5.95
CA ALA A 96 -9.29 5.47 -6.68
C ALA A 96 -7.95 5.89 -6.06
N THR A 97 -7.90 5.93 -4.72
CA THR A 97 -6.67 6.22 -3.96
C THR A 97 -5.59 5.18 -4.22
N LEU A 98 -5.94 3.90 -4.33
CA LEU A 98 -4.95 2.84 -4.62
C LEU A 98 -4.36 2.97 -6.02
N PHE A 99 -5.18 3.27 -7.03
CA PHE A 99 -4.68 3.51 -8.39
C PHE A 99 -3.78 4.75 -8.48
N ALA A 100 -4.15 5.83 -7.79
CA ALA A 100 -3.33 7.03 -7.70
C ALA A 100 -1.99 6.74 -6.98
N ALA A 101 -2.03 6.01 -5.87
CA ALA A 101 -0.83 5.64 -5.12
C ALA A 101 0.12 4.76 -5.95
N GLU A 102 -0.39 3.73 -6.62
CA GLU A 102 0.45 2.86 -7.47
C GLU A 102 1.04 3.62 -8.66
N THR A 103 0.28 4.56 -9.22
CA THR A 103 0.74 5.46 -10.29
C THR A 103 1.86 6.37 -9.80
N ILE A 104 1.74 6.96 -8.61
CA ILE A 104 2.78 7.81 -8.03
C ILE A 104 4.06 7.00 -7.75
N GLU A 105 3.94 5.80 -7.18
CA GLU A 105 5.09 4.92 -6.97
C GLU A 105 5.77 4.52 -8.29
N ALA A 106 4.98 4.17 -9.31
CA ALA A 106 5.49 3.88 -10.66
C ALA A 106 6.28 5.07 -11.23
N ILE A 107 5.76 6.29 -11.09
CA ILE A 107 6.47 7.52 -11.52
C ILE A 107 7.75 7.72 -10.71
N ARG A 108 7.72 7.49 -9.39
CA ARG A 108 8.90 7.59 -8.52
C ARG A 108 10.01 6.61 -8.94
N PHE A 109 9.66 5.40 -9.36
CA PHE A 109 10.61 4.47 -9.96
C PHE A 109 11.25 5.01 -11.25
N VAL A 110 10.47 5.65 -12.12
CA VAL A 110 11.02 6.29 -13.35
C VAL A 110 12.03 7.39 -13.03
N TYR A 111 11.83 8.09 -11.91
CA TYR A 111 12.77 9.11 -11.43
C TYR A 111 13.92 8.56 -10.56
N GLY A 112 13.96 7.26 -10.29
CA GLY A 112 14.96 6.66 -9.40
C GLY A 112 14.81 7.08 -7.94
N LEU A 113 13.61 7.48 -7.53
CA LEU A 113 13.26 7.81 -6.14
C LEU A 113 12.83 6.57 -5.33
N GLN A 114 12.61 5.46 -6.01
CA GLN A 114 12.28 4.16 -5.41
C GLN A 114 13.27 3.09 -5.87
N PRO A 115 13.65 2.12 -5.01
CA PRO A 115 13.27 2.02 -3.60
C PRO A 115 13.76 3.22 -2.78
N GLU A 116 12.95 3.66 -1.81
CA GLU A 116 13.20 4.90 -1.09
C GLU A 116 14.59 4.88 -0.42
N PRO A 117 15.49 5.83 -0.77
CA PRO A 117 16.81 5.89 -0.16
C PRO A 117 16.72 6.21 1.33
N LEU A 118 17.40 5.43 2.16
CA LEU A 118 17.55 5.66 3.59
C LEU A 118 19.01 5.43 3.99
N PRO A 119 19.86 6.47 3.96
CA PRO A 119 21.29 6.34 4.24
C PRO A 119 21.56 5.69 5.61
N GLY A 120 22.48 4.72 5.63
CA GLY A 120 22.85 3.99 6.85
C GLY A 120 21.87 2.87 7.25
N PHE A 121 20.79 2.67 6.49
CA PHE A 121 19.88 1.54 6.69
C PHE A 121 20.40 0.28 6.01
N HIS A 122 20.26 -0.87 6.67
CA HIS A 122 20.70 -2.18 6.16
C HIS A 122 19.55 -3.18 6.34
N LEU A 123 19.12 -3.81 5.24
CA LEU A 123 18.04 -4.81 5.20
C LEU A 123 18.59 -6.21 5.45
N ALA A 124 17.98 -6.93 6.39
CA ALA A 124 18.16 -8.37 6.58
C ALA A 124 17.32 -9.15 5.56
N GLY A 125 17.81 -9.17 4.32
CA GLY A 125 17.09 -9.71 3.16
C GLY A 125 16.02 -8.75 2.65
N GLY A 126 15.85 -8.73 1.33
CA GLY A 126 14.89 -7.83 0.66
C GLY A 126 14.85 -8.06 -0.85
N THR A 127 14.01 -7.30 -1.52
CA THR A 127 13.94 -7.28 -2.99
C THR A 127 15.31 -6.91 -3.55
N SER A 128 15.84 -7.71 -4.48
CA SER A 128 17.12 -7.41 -5.12
C SER A 128 16.97 -6.34 -6.21
N TYR A 129 17.75 -5.27 -6.08
CA TYR A 129 17.86 -4.17 -7.06
C TYR A 129 19.24 -4.16 -7.75
N GLY A 130 19.77 -5.35 -8.07
CA GLY A 130 21.09 -5.48 -8.69
C GLY A 130 22.22 -5.33 -7.67
N SER A 131 23.09 -4.33 -7.83
CA SER A 131 24.30 -4.16 -7.00
C SER A 131 24.05 -3.48 -5.65
N ALA A 132 22.87 -2.91 -5.44
CA ALA A 132 22.53 -2.14 -4.24
C ALA A 132 21.90 -3.00 -3.11
N ASN A 133 22.08 -4.32 -3.13
CA ASN A 133 21.31 -5.26 -2.31
C ASN A 133 21.38 -4.97 -0.80
N GLY A 134 20.34 -4.31 -0.30
CA GLY A 134 20.04 -4.19 1.12
C GLY A 134 20.66 -3.00 1.82
N ASP A 135 21.56 -2.25 1.19
CA ASP A 135 22.27 -1.14 1.83
C ASP A 135 21.77 0.22 1.32
N GLY A 136 21.38 1.08 2.26
CA GLY A 136 21.05 2.48 2.01
C GLY A 136 19.67 2.74 1.41
N HIS A 137 18.75 1.77 1.41
CA HIS A 137 17.40 1.93 0.89
C HIS A 137 16.37 1.04 1.61
N LEU A 138 15.09 1.40 1.50
CA LEU A 138 13.94 0.61 1.98
C LEU A 138 13.56 -0.49 0.97
N ASN A 139 12.70 -1.44 1.33
CA ASN A 139 12.45 -2.58 0.45
C ASN A 139 11.74 -2.21 -0.86
N GLY A 140 10.78 -1.27 -0.82
CA GLY A 140 9.84 -1.06 -1.92
C GLY A 140 9.01 -2.33 -2.23
N PRO A 141 8.49 -2.51 -3.45
CA PRO A 141 7.64 -3.65 -3.79
C PRO A 141 8.36 -4.99 -3.61
N ILE A 142 7.66 -5.98 -3.05
CA ILE A 142 8.14 -7.36 -2.90
C ILE A 142 8.24 -8.02 -4.27
N ASP A 143 9.32 -8.75 -4.56
CA ASP A 143 9.43 -9.54 -5.79
C ASP A 143 8.57 -10.82 -5.82
N ASP A 144 8.35 -11.36 -7.01
CA ASP A 144 7.49 -12.54 -7.19
C ASP A 144 8.10 -13.85 -6.66
N ILE A 145 9.42 -13.91 -6.44
CA ILE A 145 10.07 -15.08 -5.85
C ILE A 145 9.71 -15.13 -4.36
N GLN A 146 9.87 -14.01 -3.65
CA GLN A 146 9.53 -13.91 -2.25
C GLN A 146 8.02 -14.07 -2.01
N LEU A 147 7.19 -13.47 -2.86
CA LEU A 147 5.73 -13.68 -2.83
C LEU A 147 5.38 -15.18 -2.86
N ARG A 148 5.99 -15.95 -3.78
CA ARG A 148 5.76 -17.40 -3.88
C ARG A 148 6.23 -18.16 -2.65
N SER A 149 7.38 -17.78 -2.08
CA SER A 149 7.91 -18.38 -0.86
C SER A 149 6.96 -18.19 0.33
N TRP A 150 6.51 -16.96 0.58
CA TRP A 150 5.57 -16.67 1.67
C TRP A 150 4.16 -17.18 1.42
N GLY A 151 3.71 -17.21 0.16
CA GLY A 151 2.41 -17.77 -0.19
C GLY A 151 2.27 -19.24 0.18
N ILE A 152 3.33 -20.04 0.06
CA ILE A 152 3.34 -21.43 0.55
C ILE A 152 3.11 -21.47 2.06
N GLN A 153 3.76 -20.58 2.82
CA GLN A 153 3.62 -20.50 4.28
C GLN A 153 2.22 -20.02 4.72
N LEU A 154 1.59 -19.14 3.92
CA LEU A 154 0.22 -18.68 4.14
C LEU A 154 -0.78 -19.82 3.93
N VAL A 155 -0.56 -20.66 2.90
CA VAL A 155 -1.45 -21.79 2.58
C VAL A 155 -1.30 -22.96 3.56
N ASP A 156 -0.08 -23.25 4.01
CA ASP A 156 0.17 -24.35 4.97
C ASP A 156 0.00 -23.95 6.45
N GLY A 157 -0.28 -22.66 6.71
CA GLY A 157 -0.60 -22.12 8.04
C GLY A 157 0.60 -21.80 8.93
N ARG A 158 1.84 -21.94 8.43
CA ARG A 158 3.05 -21.49 9.17
C ARG A 158 3.11 -19.98 9.34
N MET A 159 2.55 -19.25 8.38
CA MET A 159 2.33 -17.81 8.45
C MET A 159 0.82 -17.57 8.54
N PRO A 160 0.30 -17.07 9.67
CA PRO A 160 -1.15 -16.91 9.84
C PRO A 160 -1.73 -15.76 9.01
N GLY A 161 -0.90 -14.84 8.50
CA GLY A 161 -1.37 -13.64 7.84
C GLY A 161 -0.33 -12.52 7.87
N PHE A 162 -0.76 -11.28 7.59
CA PHE A 162 0.11 -10.12 7.69
C PHE A 162 -0.54 -8.90 8.37
N ALA A 163 0.29 -8.06 8.97
CA ALA A 163 -0.10 -6.80 9.59
C ALA A 163 0.57 -5.64 8.86
N ALA A 164 -0.19 -4.67 8.36
CA ALA A 164 0.35 -3.44 7.82
C ALA A 164 0.33 -2.35 8.89
N ILE A 165 1.49 -1.89 9.34
CA ILE A 165 1.62 -0.77 10.28
C ILE A 165 1.86 0.50 9.47
N VAL A 166 0.94 1.46 9.62
CA VAL A 166 0.97 2.74 8.92
C VAL A 166 1.15 3.87 9.93
N GLY A 167 2.23 4.63 9.83
CA GLY A 167 2.46 5.81 10.67
C GLY A 167 3.57 5.62 11.72
N CYS A 168 3.33 6.11 12.93
CA CYS A 168 4.35 6.19 13.98
C CYS A 168 3.73 5.83 15.34
N ALA A 169 4.38 4.93 16.08
CA ALA A 169 3.95 4.61 17.43
C ALA A 169 4.25 5.77 18.39
N LYS A 170 3.52 5.80 19.52
CA LYS A 170 3.70 6.84 20.55
C LYS A 170 5.11 6.91 21.18
N SER A 171 5.88 5.83 21.13
CA SER A 171 7.29 5.78 21.54
C SER A 171 8.02 4.63 20.86
N ASN A 172 9.36 4.65 20.87
CA ASN A 172 10.19 3.61 20.29
C ASN A 172 9.99 2.26 20.97
N GLU A 173 9.89 2.23 22.31
CA GLU A 173 9.69 1.01 23.07
C GLU A 173 8.35 0.35 22.72
N VAL A 174 7.33 1.16 22.41
CA VAL A 174 6.02 0.66 21.97
C VAL A 174 6.11 0.11 20.55
N ALA A 175 6.82 0.78 19.63
CA ALA A 175 7.07 0.27 18.29
C ALA A 175 7.76 -1.10 18.33
N VAL A 176 8.86 -1.22 19.08
CA VAL A 176 9.58 -2.49 19.28
C VAL A 176 8.65 -3.54 19.85
N LYS A 177 7.89 -3.21 20.89
CA LYS A 177 6.97 -4.17 21.53
C LYS A 177 5.92 -4.69 20.54
N ILE A 178 5.31 -3.82 19.74
CA ILE A 178 4.31 -4.21 18.73
C ILE A 178 4.94 -5.20 17.72
N VAL A 179 6.07 -4.83 17.12
CA VAL A 179 6.75 -5.67 16.12
C VAL A 179 7.19 -7.01 16.71
N ARG A 180 7.78 -7.02 17.91
CA ARG A 180 8.19 -8.27 18.57
C ARG A 180 7.01 -9.18 18.88
N GLU A 181 5.85 -8.63 19.26
CA GLU A 181 4.65 -9.43 19.50
C GLU A 181 4.08 -10.04 18.20
N LEU A 182 4.15 -9.33 17.08
CA LEU A 182 3.78 -9.86 15.77
C LEU A 182 4.75 -10.96 15.31
N GLN A 183 6.07 -10.73 15.47
CA GLN A 183 7.12 -11.71 15.16
C GLN A 183 6.98 -13.00 15.97
N LYS A 184 6.70 -12.93 17.28
CA LYS A 184 6.45 -14.12 18.12
C LYS A 184 5.32 -15.01 17.63
N ARG A 185 4.39 -14.45 16.85
CA ARG A 185 3.24 -15.14 16.26
C ARG A 185 3.45 -15.49 14.78
N ASN A 186 4.66 -15.28 14.26
CA ASN A 186 5.02 -15.42 12.84
C ASN A 186 4.12 -14.60 11.89
N ILE A 187 3.56 -13.48 12.37
CA ILE A 187 2.77 -12.58 11.53
C ILE A 187 3.73 -11.72 10.70
N LEU A 188 3.62 -11.81 9.38
CA LEU A 188 4.37 -10.97 8.46
C LEU A 188 3.99 -9.50 8.68
N THR A 189 4.97 -8.65 8.94
CA THR A 189 4.74 -7.24 9.27
C THR A 189 5.25 -6.35 8.16
N PHE A 190 4.42 -5.42 7.73
CA PHE A 190 4.74 -4.43 6.72
C PHE A 190 4.76 -3.05 7.36
N LEU A 191 5.81 -2.27 7.15
CA LEU A 191 5.98 -0.95 7.77
C LEU A 191 5.92 0.12 6.69
N CYS A 192 5.01 1.07 6.83
CA CYS A 192 4.91 2.23 5.96
C CYS A 192 4.36 3.47 6.69
N GLY A 193 4.35 4.61 6.02
CA GLY A 193 3.73 5.82 6.58
C GLY A 193 4.58 6.55 7.62
N ASN A 194 4.18 7.79 7.88
CA ASN A 194 4.73 8.63 8.93
C ASN A 194 3.64 9.46 9.61
N VAL A 195 4.02 10.04 10.74
CA VAL A 195 3.29 11.11 11.41
C VAL A 195 4.27 12.26 11.58
N ASN A 196 3.97 13.40 10.95
CA ASN A 196 4.83 14.60 10.99
C ASN A 196 6.30 14.32 10.60
N GLY A 197 6.51 13.50 9.57
CA GLY A 197 7.83 13.15 9.06
C GLY A 197 8.56 12.05 9.83
N ARG A 198 8.01 11.53 10.93
CA ARG A 198 8.56 10.37 11.65
C ARG A 198 7.78 9.10 11.34
N SER A 199 8.49 8.06 10.89
CA SER A 199 7.92 6.72 10.61
C SER A 199 8.28 5.74 11.74
N ILE A 200 7.47 4.69 11.89
CA ILE A 200 7.84 3.54 12.72
C ILE A 200 9.16 2.90 12.27
N ILE A 201 9.53 3.01 10.99
CA ILE A 201 10.82 2.53 10.48
C ILE A 201 11.97 3.23 11.21
N HIS A 202 11.90 4.56 11.39
CA HIS A 202 12.90 5.32 12.14
C HIS A 202 12.96 4.85 13.61
N GLN A 203 11.80 4.63 14.24
CA GLN A 203 11.74 4.18 15.64
C GLN A 203 12.42 2.82 15.83
N LEU A 204 12.24 1.90 14.89
CA LEU A 204 12.84 0.56 14.96
C LEU A 204 14.34 0.59 14.63
N GLN A 205 14.75 1.45 13.69
CA GLN A 205 16.14 1.65 13.34
C GLN A 205 16.93 2.24 14.52
N GLU A 206 16.40 3.24 15.20
CA GLU A 206 17.01 3.86 16.38
C GLU A 206 17.25 2.85 17.52
N GLU A 207 16.37 1.87 17.66
CA GLU A 207 16.48 0.78 18.65
C GLU A 207 17.30 -0.41 18.16
N GLY A 208 17.91 -0.32 16.98
CA GLY A 208 18.73 -1.39 16.40
C GLY A 208 17.94 -2.66 16.08
N VAL A 209 16.65 -2.54 15.77
CA VAL A 209 15.84 -3.69 15.33
C VAL A 209 16.21 -4.00 13.88
N GLU A 210 16.62 -5.24 13.65
CA GLU A 210 16.86 -5.78 12.31
C GLU A 210 15.54 -5.95 11.54
N LEU A 211 15.48 -5.37 10.33
CA LEU A 211 14.30 -5.34 9.47
C LEU A 211 14.63 -5.95 8.11
N GLY A 212 13.71 -6.71 7.54
CA GLY A 212 13.87 -7.35 6.24
C GLY A 212 13.07 -8.65 6.14
N TYR A 213 13.37 -9.42 5.10
CA TYR A 213 12.70 -10.69 4.82
C TYR A 213 13.00 -11.75 5.88
N ASP A 214 14.22 -11.76 6.43
CA ASP A 214 14.66 -12.75 7.41
C ASP A 214 13.95 -12.59 8.77
N THR A 215 13.48 -11.37 9.07
CA THR A 215 12.74 -11.06 10.31
C THR A 215 11.23 -10.94 10.10
N TYR A 216 10.72 -11.30 8.91
CA TYR A 216 9.33 -11.11 8.50
C TYR A 216 8.81 -9.68 8.77
N THR A 217 9.68 -8.68 8.70
CA THR A 217 9.36 -7.29 9.01
C THR A 217 9.88 -6.39 7.91
N VAL A 218 9.06 -6.14 6.91
CA VAL A 218 9.45 -5.47 5.66
C VAL A 218 9.18 -3.97 5.75
N PRO A 219 10.22 -3.12 5.64
CA PRO A 219 10.03 -1.69 5.60
C PRO A 219 9.82 -1.23 4.16
N PHE A 220 8.64 -0.72 3.84
CA PHE A 220 8.25 -0.38 2.48
C PHE A 220 8.62 1.03 2.04
N GLY A 221 8.35 2.01 2.90
CA GLY A 221 8.58 3.42 2.63
C GLY A 221 8.16 4.27 3.82
N THR A 222 8.69 5.48 3.95
CA THR A 222 8.37 6.35 5.08
C THR A 222 7.06 7.12 4.89
N ASP A 223 6.42 7.05 3.73
CA ASP A 223 5.15 7.73 3.47
C ASP A 223 3.95 6.78 3.34
N THR A 224 2.75 7.38 3.40
CA THR A 224 1.49 6.63 3.35
C THR A 224 1.23 6.05 1.95
N ILE A 225 1.81 6.63 0.90
CA ILE A 225 1.64 6.14 -0.48
C ILE A 225 2.23 4.73 -0.60
N SER A 226 3.32 4.46 0.10
CA SER A 226 3.97 3.15 0.20
C SER A 226 3.06 2.04 0.78
N ALA A 227 1.92 2.37 1.38
CA ALA A 227 0.89 1.41 1.77
C ALA A 227 0.24 0.68 0.56
N ILE A 228 0.52 1.13 -0.66
CA ILE A 228 0.15 0.40 -1.87
C ILE A 228 0.91 -0.91 -2.04
N TYR A 229 2.15 -1.04 -1.54
CA TYR A 229 2.93 -2.27 -1.68
C TYR A 229 2.33 -3.48 -0.93
N PRO A 230 1.87 -3.36 0.33
CA PRO A 230 1.07 -4.39 1.00
C PRO A 230 -0.16 -4.82 0.20
N LEU A 231 -0.89 -3.86 -0.37
CA LEU A 231 -2.12 -4.12 -1.12
C LEU A 231 -1.84 -4.75 -2.49
N GLY A 232 -0.75 -4.36 -3.14
CA GLY A 232 -0.25 -5.02 -4.35
C GLY A 232 0.25 -6.45 -4.08
N PHE A 233 0.78 -6.73 -2.88
CA PHE A 233 1.08 -8.10 -2.44
C PHE A 233 -0.20 -8.93 -2.27
N ALA A 234 -1.23 -8.36 -1.65
CA ALA A 234 -2.55 -8.99 -1.51
C ALA A 234 -3.22 -9.24 -2.88
N ALA A 235 -3.18 -8.26 -3.79
CA ALA A 235 -3.69 -8.39 -5.15
C ALA A 235 -3.00 -9.54 -5.90
N ARG A 236 -1.67 -9.62 -5.86
CA ARG A 236 -0.90 -10.72 -6.47
C ARG A 236 -1.16 -12.07 -5.81
N SER A 237 -1.51 -12.10 -4.53
CA SER A 237 -1.87 -13.35 -3.85
C SER A 237 -3.12 -13.99 -4.48
N GLY A 238 -4.12 -13.17 -4.84
CA GLY A 238 -5.30 -13.64 -5.58
C GLY A 238 -4.98 -14.12 -7.00
N LEU A 239 -4.09 -13.42 -7.71
CA LEU A 239 -3.67 -13.80 -9.06
C LEU A 239 -2.81 -15.08 -9.07
N THR A 240 -1.90 -15.22 -8.11
CA THR A 240 -0.90 -16.30 -8.06
C THR A 240 -1.48 -17.58 -7.46
N PHE A 241 -2.11 -17.49 -6.29
CA PHE A 241 -2.56 -18.66 -5.53
C PHE A 241 -4.06 -18.93 -5.72
N GLY A 242 -4.85 -17.88 -5.94
CA GLY A 242 -6.27 -18.00 -6.27
C GLY A 242 -6.53 -18.44 -7.72
N GLY A 243 -5.51 -18.38 -8.59
CA GLY A 243 -5.66 -18.68 -10.02
C GLY A 243 -6.60 -17.72 -10.76
N LEU A 244 -6.85 -16.55 -10.17
CA LEU A 244 -7.75 -15.53 -10.73
C LEU A 244 -7.05 -14.77 -11.86
N LYS A 245 -7.84 -14.33 -12.84
CA LYS A 245 -7.32 -13.56 -13.97
C LYS A 245 -7.38 -12.06 -13.67
N PRO A 246 -6.50 -11.25 -14.29
CA PRO A 246 -6.63 -9.80 -14.28
C PRO A 246 -8.04 -9.35 -14.69
N ALA A 247 -8.51 -8.22 -14.13
CA ALA A 247 -9.87 -7.68 -14.27
C ALA A 247 -11.02 -8.46 -13.59
N MET A 248 -10.73 -9.58 -12.91
CA MET A 248 -11.71 -10.25 -12.03
C MET A 248 -11.78 -9.57 -10.65
N ALA A 249 -12.01 -8.25 -10.64
CA ALA A 249 -11.84 -7.40 -9.45
C ALA A 249 -12.65 -7.92 -8.25
N ARG A 250 -13.93 -8.27 -8.45
CA ARG A 250 -14.80 -8.76 -7.39
C ARG A 250 -14.27 -10.06 -6.78
N GLU A 251 -13.88 -11.02 -7.61
CA GLU A 251 -13.37 -12.31 -7.17
C GLU A 251 -12.04 -12.16 -6.44
N ILE A 252 -11.18 -11.25 -6.89
CA ILE A 252 -9.90 -10.95 -6.25
C ILE A 252 -10.12 -10.32 -4.86
N LEU A 253 -11.05 -9.37 -4.75
CA LEU A 253 -11.39 -8.76 -3.46
C LEU A 253 -12.02 -9.79 -2.50
N MET A 254 -12.91 -10.66 -3.00
CA MET A 254 -13.50 -11.74 -2.21
C MET A 254 -12.45 -12.78 -1.76
N TYR A 255 -11.52 -13.14 -2.65
CA TYR A 255 -10.41 -14.03 -2.30
C TYR A 255 -9.59 -13.44 -1.15
N ASN A 256 -9.24 -12.15 -1.24
CA ASN A 256 -8.48 -11.49 -0.18
C ASN A 256 -9.25 -11.47 1.14
N LYS A 257 -10.54 -11.12 1.10
CA LYS A 257 -11.40 -11.13 2.28
C LYS A 257 -11.49 -12.50 2.97
N GLU A 258 -11.51 -13.58 2.19
CA GLU A 258 -11.77 -14.93 2.71
C GLU A 258 -10.50 -15.74 3.01
N ARG A 259 -9.38 -15.43 2.33
CA ARG A 259 -8.16 -16.25 2.35
C ARG A 259 -6.92 -15.52 2.82
N VAL A 260 -6.92 -14.19 2.79
CA VAL A 260 -5.78 -13.38 3.22
C VAL A 260 -6.12 -12.72 4.55
N PHE A 261 -5.67 -13.32 5.65
CA PHE A 261 -5.89 -12.78 6.98
C PHE A 261 -4.95 -11.59 7.23
N ALA A 262 -5.39 -10.40 6.83
CA ALA A 262 -4.63 -9.18 7.01
C ALA A 262 -5.39 -8.13 7.82
N PHE A 263 -4.65 -7.29 8.51
CA PHE A 263 -5.20 -6.12 9.22
C PHE A 263 -4.22 -4.95 9.17
N VAL A 264 -4.75 -3.74 9.34
CA VAL A 264 -3.96 -2.50 9.34
C VAL A 264 -3.93 -1.93 10.75
N LEU A 265 -2.74 -1.54 11.22
CA LEU A 265 -2.53 -0.75 12.42
C LEU A 265 -2.18 0.69 12.01
N ALA A 266 -3.12 1.61 12.10
CA ALA A 266 -2.90 3.03 11.87
C ALA A 266 -2.42 3.67 13.18
N LEU A 267 -1.14 4.02 13.26
CA LEU A 267 -0.52 4.55 14.48
C LEU A 267 -0.28 6.06 14.39
N GLY A 268 -0.75 6.78 15.40
CA GLY A 268 -0.71 8.23 15.49
C GLY A 268 -1.78 8.90 14.63
N GLU A 269 -1.59 10.19 14.35
CA GLU A 269 -2.61 11.01 13.69
C GLU A 269 -3.00 10.46 12.30
N VAL A 270 -4.30 10.25 12.11
CA VAL A 270 -4.91 9.78 10.87
C VAL A 270 -5.35 10.99 10.04
N ASP A 271 -4.52 11.37 9.07
CA ASP A 271 -4.83 12.38 8.06
C ASP A 271 -5.76 11.84 6.96
N ASP A 272 -6.21 12.72 6.07
CA ASP A 272 -7.13 12.38 4.99
C ASP A 272 -6.58 11.29 4.05
N LEU A 273 -5.27 11.31 3.79
CA LEU A 273 -4.62 10.33 2.92
C LEU A 273 -4.63 8.95 3.58
N LYS A 274 -4.36 8.87 4.89
CA LYS A 274 -4.50 7.62 5.64
C LYS A 274 -5.95 7.13 5.66
N TYR A 275 -6.94 8.01 5.82
CA TYR A 275 -8.36 7.62 5.71
C TYR A 275 -8.70 7.06 4.32
N ALA A 276 -8.18 7.67 3.27
CA ALA A 276 -8.42 7.24 1.89
C ALA A 276 -7.74 5.88 1.59
N ALA A 277 -6.49 5.70 2.01
CA ALA A 277 -5.78 4.43 1.91
C ALA A 277 -6.46 3.32 2.75
N ALA A 278 -6.94 3.66 3.95
CA ALA A 278 -7.71 2.76 4.81
C ALA A 278 -9.02 2.31 4.14
N ALA A 279 -9.75 3.21 3.47
CA ALA A 279 -10.92 2.84 2.69
C ALA A 279 -10.57 1.85 1.56
N GLY A 280 -9.41 2.03 0.93
CA GLY A 280 -8.85 1.07 -0.02
C GLY A 280 -8.59 -0.31 0.60
N ALA A 281 -7.98 -0.37 1.79
CA ALA A 281 -7.77 -1.63 2.50
C ALA A 281 -9.09 -2.34 2.89
N ILE A 282 -10.13 -1.57 3.23
CA ILE A 282 -11.46 -2.12 3.54
C ILE A 282 -12.09 -2.80 2.32
N ASN A 283 -11.82 -2.35 1.09
CA ASN A 283 -12.27 -3.07 -0.12
C ASN A 283 -11.74 -4.50 -0.18
N PHE A 284 -10.50 -4.73 0.28
CA PHE A 284 -9.90 -6.06 0.36
C PHE A 284 -10.43 -6.89 1.54
N GLY A 285 -11.31 -6.32 2.36
CA GLY A 285 -11.85 -6.95 3.56
C GLY A 285 -10.95 -6.83 4.78
N PHE A 286 -9.92 -5.98 4.74
CA PHE A 286 -8.95 -5.86 5.83
C PHE A 286 -9.44 -4.83 6.86
N PRO A 287 -9.61 -5.21 8.14
CA PRO A 287 -9.95 -4.26 9.18
C PRO A 287 -8.80 -3.30 9.44
N VAL A 288 -9.16 -2.05 9.76
CA VAL A 288 -8.21 -0.98 10.10
C VAL A 288 -8.44 -0.59 11.55
N ILE A 289 -7.38 -0.67 12.36
CA ILE A 289 -7.40 -0.41 13.79
C ILE A 289 -6.50 0.80 14.05
N ALA A 290 -7.06 1.85 14.64
CA ALA A 290 -6.31 3.04 15.01
C ALA A 290 -6.05 3.09 16.52
N ASP A 291 -4.92 3.66 16.94
CA ASP A 291 -4.63 3.94 18.35
C ASP A 291 -5.15 5.30 18.81
N THR A 292 -5.62 6.13 17.88
CA THR A 292 -6.29 7.42 18.13
C THR A 292 -7.81 7.29 18.21
N VAL A 293 -8.45 8.21 18.93
CA VAL A 293 -9.91 8.27 19.04
C VAL A 293 -10.50 8.77 17.71
N ILE A 294 -10.95 7.83 16.89
CA ILE A 294 -11.65 8.08 15.63
C ILE A 294 -13.01 7.37 15.67
N PRO A 295 -14.04 7.87 14.96
CA PRO A 295 -15.33 7.21 14.91
C PRO A 295 -15.21 5.83 14.23
N GLU A 296 -16.10 4.90 14.55
CA GLU A 296 -16.19 3.64 13.81
C GLU A 296 -16.84 3.85 12.44
N ILE A 297 -16.37 3.13 11.43
CA ILE A 297 -16.90 3.28 10.07
C ILE A 297 -18.33 2.73 9.96
N LEU A 298 -18.70 1.73 10.75
CA LEU A 298 -20.04 1.13 10.79
C LEU A 298 -20.80 1.58 12.02
#